data_AF-G2PGH1-F1
#
_entry.id   AF-G2PGH1-F1
#
_cell.length_a   1.000
_cell.length_b   1.000
_cell.length_c   1.000
_cell.angle_alpha   90.00
_cell.angle_beta   90.00
_cell.angle_gamma   90.00
#
_symmetry.space_group_name_H-M   'P 1'
#
loop_
_entity.id
_entity.type
_entity.pdbx_description
1 polymer ?
#
loop_
_entity_poly.entity_id
_entity_poly.type
_entity_poly.pdbx_seq_one_letter_code
_entity_poly.pdbx_strand_id
1 'polypeptide(L)'
;MTTATVTRRAASVAVLLAAATLLTAGCGDGSGTPPREPRSTSAARHPATRSPSGQATSGTFNSTDIGWIQLMIAMDDQATLLLDLVPDHASDARVQKWAKPVATAYRDELVQLRKLLARAGVPDTNPHQGHDMPGTVTEDELRTIKGTKGAAFDTLFHAAMREHLDQAAKIAHSQRSAGADPAAKRLAGRVEKTSLTWRARLPKAASTCC
;
A
#
# COMPACT_ATOMS: atom_id res chain seq x y z
N MET A 1 -33.03 46.48 -17.69
CA MET A 1 -31.86 47.15 -17.10
C MET A 1 -32.23 47.70 -15.73
N THR A 2 -31.90 46.97 -14.66
CA THR A 2 -31.71 47.51 -13.30
C THR A 2 -31.09 46.41 -12.43
N THR A 3 -29.79 46.55 -12.16
CA THR A 3 -28.97 45.68 -11.32
C THR A 3 -29.06 46.10 -9.86
N ALA A 4 -29.23 45.15 -8.94
CA ALA A 4 -29.05 45.36 -7.50
C ALA A 4 -28.08 44.31 -6.94
N THR A 5 -26.88 44.78 -6.60
CA THR A 5 -25.77 43.99 -6.07
C THR A 5 -25.87 43.96 -4.54
N VAL A 6 -25.88 42.77 -3.92
CA VAL A 6 -25.81 42.62 -2.46
C VAL A 6 -24.42 42.11 -2.09
N THR A 7 -23.56 43.02 -1.65
CA THR A 7 -22.30 42.71 -0.96
C THR A 7 -22.56 42.55 0.53
N ARG A 8 -22.22 41.40 1.12
CA ARG A 8 -22.11 41.25 2.58
C ARG A 8 -20.69 40.88 2.98
N ARG A 9 -20.26 41.56 4.03
CA ARG A 9 -18.90 41.83 4.47
C ARG A 9 -18.25 40.61 5.12
N ALA A 10 -16.94 40.46 4.86
CA ALA A 10 -16.05 39.59 5.59
C ALA A 10 -15.91 40.06 7.05
N ALA A 11 -15.93 39.12 7.99
CA ALA A 11 -15.54 39.34 9.38
C ALA A 11 -14.45 38.33 9.72
N SER A 12 -13.22 38.81 9.77
CA SER A 12 -12.04 38.13 10.29
C SER A 12 -12.07 38.21 11.81
N VAL A 13 -11.89 37.08 12.52
CA VAL A 13 -11.53 37.08 13.94
C VAL A 13 -10.31 36.19 14.11
N ALA A 14 -9.15 36.83 14.25
CA ALA A 14 -7.93 36.23 14.72
C ALA A 14 -7.97 36.18 16.26
N VAL A 15 -7.69 35.03 16.85
CA VAL A 15 -7.45 34.90 18.30
C VAL A 15 -6.02 34.42 18.49
N LEU A 16 -5.21 35.28 19.12
CA LEU A 16 -3.83 35.05 19.51
C LEU A 16 -3.75 34.18 20.79
N LEU A 17 -2.81 33.23 20.75
CA LEU A 17 -1.79 32.85 21.75
C LEU A 17 -2.12 32.88 23.25
N ALA A 18 -1.93 31.71 23.89
CA ALA A 18 -1.22 31.64 25.18
C ALA A 18 -0.44 30.32 25.28
N ALA A 19 0.89 30.45 25.38
CA ALA A 19 1.82 29.37 25.67
C ALA A 19 1.86 29.14 27.19
N ALA A 20 1.89 27.87 27.62
CA ALA A 20 2.18 27.49 29.00
C ALA A 20 3.31 26.45 29.01
N THR A 21 4.51 26.92 29.34
CA THR A 21 5.66 26.11 29.73
C THR A 21 5.60 25.87 31.23
N LEU A 22 5.59 24.61 31.68
CA LEU A 22 6.01 24.25 33.04
C LEU A 22 7.19 23.27 32.93
N LEU A 23 8.36 23.74 33.37
CA LEU A 23 9.47 22.89 33.78
C LEU A 23 9.27 22.51 35.24
N THR A 24 9.41 21.23 35.57
CA THR A 24 9.70 20.79 36.94
C THR A 24 10.98 19.96 36.93
N ALA A 25 12.01 20.53 37.55
CA ALA A 25 13.20 19.83 37.97
C ALA A 25 12.89 19.02 39.23
N GLY A 26 13.37 17.78 39.30
CA GLY A 26 13.30 16.94 40.50
C GLY A 26 14.57 16.12 40.62
N CYS A 27 15.59 16.68 41.29
CA CYS A 27 16.70 15.91 41.85
C CYS A 27 16.29 15.43 43.24
N GLY A 28 16.45 14.13 43.49
CA GLY A 28 16.32 13.53 44.82
C GLY A 28 17.39 12.46 44.97
N ASP A 29 18.47 12.82 45.66
CA ASP A 29 19.48 11.91 46.18
C ASP A 29 18.91 11.17 47.39
N GLY A 30 18.90 9.85 47.35
CA GLY A 30 18.38 8.98 48.40
C GLY A 30 19.26 7.76 48.55
N SER A 31 20.33 7.89 49.35
CA SER A 31 21.14 6.77 49.82
C SER A 31 20.32 5.89 50.75
N GLY A 32 19.92 4.71 50.28
CA GLY A 32 19.22 3.72 51.08
C GLY A 32 19.60 2.31 50.64
N THR A 33 20.45 1.66 51.42
CA THR A 33 20.78 0.23 51.29
C THR A 33 19.70 -0.61 51.97
N PRO A 34 19.10 -1.58 51.26
CA PRO A 34 18.60 -2.80 51.92
C PRO A 34 19.02 -4.06 51.10
N PRO A 35 18.77 -5.30 51.56
CA PRO A 35 19.80 -6.31 51.72
C PRO A 35 19.98 -7.25 50.51
N ARG A 36 21.13 -7.92 50.53
CA ARG A 36 21.59 -8.95 49.59
C ARG A 36 20.78 -10.24 49.73
N GLU A 37 20.01 -10.58 48.72
CA GLU A 37 19.47 -11.93 48.47
C GLU A 37 20.05 -12.52 47.16
N PRO A 38 20.07 -13.86 47.01
CA PRO A 38 20.96 -14.54 46.10
C PRO A 38 20.56 -14.43 44.63
N ARG A 39 21.60 -14.26 43.81
CA ARG A 39 21.60 -14.14 42.35
C ARG A 39 21.16 -15.46 41.70
N SER A 40 19.90 -15.54 41.28
CA SER A 40 19.44 -16.50 40.27
C SER A 40 19.94 -16.06 38.89
N THR A 41 21.04 -16.66 38.44
CA THR A 41 21.49 -16.59 37.04
C THR A 41 20.76 -17.67 36.24
N SER A 42 19.63 -17.30 35.66
CA SER A 42 19.09 -18.01 34.50
C SER A 42 18.78 -16.97 33.43
N ALA A 43 19.83 -16.54 32.74
CA ALA A 43 19.69 -15.90 31.45
C ALA A 43 19.17 -16.96 30.49
N ALA A 44 17.84 -17.11 30.42
CA ALA A 44 17.19 -17.80 29.33
C ALA A 44 17.66 -17.12 28.05
N ARG A 45 18.55 -17.80 27.30
CA ARG A 45 18.89 -17.43 25.94
C ARG A 45 17.59 -17.52 25.15
N HIS A 46 16.95 -16.37 24.92
CA HIS A 46 16.01 -16.25 23.82
C HIS A 46 16.80 -16.63 22.56
N PRO A 47 16.36 -17.63 21.77
CA PRO A 47 16.91 -17.77 20.44
C PRO A 47 16.57 -16.47 19.74
N ALA A 48 17.59 -15.68 19.42
CA ALA A 48 17.45 -14.61 18.45
C ALA A 48 16.90 -15.29 17.20
N THR A 49 15.62 -15.04 16.90
CA THR A 49 15.02 -15.39 15.62
C THR A 49 15.93 -14.73 14.60
N ARG A 50 16.74 -15.54 13.91
CA ARG A 50 17.56 -15.06 12.81
C ARG A 50 16.58 -14.43 11.83
N SER A 51 16.63 -13.10 11.68
CA SER A 51 16.15 -12.47 10.45
C SER A 51 16.74 -13.27 9.29
N PRO A 52 15.96 -13.65 8.27
CA PRO A 52 16.47 -14.46 7.18
C PRO A 52 17.69 -13.73 6.62
N SER A 53 18.85 -14.32 6.87
CA SER A 53 20.13 -13.79 6.47
C SER A 53 20.12 -13.77 4.94
N GLY A 54 20.50 -12.64 4.37
CA GLY A 54 20.38 -12.28 2.95
C GLY A 54 20.36 -13.50 2.03
N GLN A 55 19.18 -13.76 1.45
CA GLN A 55 19.05 -14.70 0.36
C GLN A 55 20.05 -14.29 -0.72
N ALA A 56 20.79 -15.27 -1.24
CA ALA A 56 21.85 -15.04 -2.20
C ALA A 56 21.34 -14.17 -3.36
N THR A 57 21.77 -12.91 -3.41
CA THR A 57 21.55 -12.04 -4.56
C THR A 57 22.43 -12.57 -5.68
N SER A 58 21.84 -13.43 -6.50
CA SER A 58 22.46 -13.89 -7.73
C SER A 58 22.39 -12.74 -8.74
N GLY A 59 23.51 -12.06 -9.02
CA GLY A 59 23.58 -11.00 -10.04
C GLY A 59 23.34 -9.58 -9.54
N THR A 60 22.84 -8.71 -10.43
CA THR A 60 22.72 -7.24 -10.28
C THR A 60 21.60 -6.75 -9.36
N PHE A 61 20.93 -7.64 -8.61
CA PHE A 61 19.79 -7.28 -7.75
C PHE A 61 20.27 -6.75 -6.39
N ASN A 62 19.67 -5.67 -5.92
CA ASN A 62 19.78 -5.19 -4.54
C ASN A 62 18.52 -5.50 -3.73
N SER A 63 18.52 -5.18 -2.43
CA SER A 63 17.37 -5.42 -1.55
C SER A 63 16.10 -4.68 -1.98
N THR A 64 16.23 -3.50 -2.59
CA THR A 64 15.09 -2.76 -3.14
C THR A 64 14.43 -3.54 -4.26
N ASP A 65 15.22 -4.12 -5.17
CA ASP A 65 14.70 -4.93 -6.26
C ASP A 65 13.92 -6.13 -5.74
N ILE A 66 14.51 -6.90 -4.81
CA ILE A 66 13.86 -8.09 -4.26
C ILE A 66 12.58 -7.74 -3.51
N GLY A 67 12.64 -6.75 -2.61
CA GLY A 67 11.48 -6.32 -1.84
C GLY A 67 10.35 -5.79 -2.71
N TRP A 68 10.67 -5.01 -3.74
CA TRP A 68 9.65 -4.52 -4.68
C TRP A 68 9.03 -5.64 -5.51
N ILE A 69 9.83 -6.60 -6.02
CA ILE A 69 9.30 -7.73 -6.80
C ILE A 69 8.34 -8.56 -5.94
N GLN A 70 8.75 -8.93 -4.72
CA GLN A 70 7.91 -9.71 -3.81
C GLN A 70 6.62 -8.98 -3.43
N LEU A 71 6.71 -7.68 -3.14
CA LEU A 71 5.55 -6.86 -2.83
C LEU A 71 4.60 -6.72 -4.02
N MET A 72 5.12 -6.41 -5.22
CA MET A 72 4.28 -6.22 -6.39
C MET A 72 3.59 -7.53 -6.82
N ILE A 73 4.24 -8.69 -6.66
CA ILE A 73 3.57 -9.99 -6.89
C ILE A 73 2.37 -10.14 -5.95
N ALA A 74 2.56 -9.88 -4.66
CA ALA A 74 1.47 -9.99 -3.68
C ALA A 74 0.32 -9.03 -3.98
N MET A 75 0.64 -7.79 -4.37
CA MET A 75 -0.35 -6.77 -4.74
C MET A 75 -1.12 -7.14 -6.01
N ASP A 76 -0.43 -7.61 -7.06
CA ASP A 76 -1.03 -7.98 -8.35
C ASP A 76 -1.89 -9.25 -8.24
N ASP A 77 -1.48 -10.23 -7.44
CA ASP A 77 -2.27 -11.43 -7.17
C ASP A 77 -3.63 -11.05 -6.54
N GLN A 78 -3.63 -10.20 -5.51
CA GLN A 78 -4.87 -9.74 -4.85
C GLN A 78 -5.74 -8.88 -5.77
N ALA A 79 -5.14 -7.95 -6.51
CA ALA A 79 -5.88 -7.11 -7.45
C ALA A 79 -6.49 -7.93 -8.58
N THR A 80 -5.84 -9.01 -9.04
CA THR A 80 -6.40 -9.93 -10.03
C THR A 80 -7.67 -10.62 -9.49
N LEU A 81 -7.67 -11.04 -8.22
CA LEU A 81 -8.87 -11.62 -7.59
C LEU A 81 -10.03 -10.63 -7.54
N LEU A 82 -9.75 -9.36 -7.20
CA LEU A 82 -10.76 -8.30 -7.22
C LEU A 82 -11.30 -8.03 -8.63
N LEU A 83 -10.42 -7.95 -9.62
CA LEU A 83 -10.77 -7.71 -11.03
C LEU A 83 -11.64 -8.84 -11.60
N ASP A 84 -11.42 -10.08 -11.17
CA ASP A 84 -12.18 -11.25 -11.61
C ASP A 84 -13.62 -11.29 -11.10
N LEU A 85 -13.97 -10.48 -10.09
CA LEU A 85 -15.36 -10.31 -9.65
C LEU A 85 -16.19 -9.44 -10.60
N VAL A 86 -15.55 -8.59 -11.40
CA VAL A 86 -16.24 -7.54 -12.17
C VAL A 86 -17.33 -8.07 -13.12
N PRO A 87 -17.11 -9.15 -13.92
CA PRO A 87 -18.13 -9.63 -14.87
C PRO A 87 -19.47 -9.99 -14.22
N ASP A 88 -19.44 -10.53 -13.00
CA ASP A 88 -20.64 -11.06 -12.32
C ASP A 88 -21.21 -10.12 -11.26
N HIS A 89 -20.48 -9.06 -10.90
CA HIS A 89 -20.84 -8.17 -9.79
C HIS A 89 -21.07 -6.71 -10.21
N ALA A 90 -20.38 -6.22 -11.24
CA ALA A 90 -20.48 -4.82 -11.65
C ALA A 90 -21.79 -4.51 -12.39
N SER A 91 -22.43 -3.40 -12.04
CA SER A 91 -23.58 -2.87 -12.82
C SER A 91 -23.18 -1.82 -13.85
N ASP A 92 -22.06 -1.13 -13.65
CA ASP A 92 -21.58 -0.11 -14.56
C ASP A 92 -20.77 -0.73 -15.73
N ALA A 93 -21.32 -0.65 -16.94
CA ALA A 93 -20.66 -1.12 -18.16
C ALA A 93 -19.28 -0.46 -18.39
N ARG A 94 -19.03 0.74 -17.85
CA ARG A 94 -17.72 1.40 -17.91
C ARG A 94 -16.70 0.70 -17.03
N VAL A 95 -17.12 0.21 -15.85
CA VAL A 95 -16.28 -0.61 -14.94
C VAL A 95 -15.91 -1.91 -15.63
N GLN A 96 -16.87 -2.61 -16.22
CA GLN A 96 -16.61 -3.84 -16.98
C GLN A 96 -15.64 -3.62 -18.14
N LYS A 97 -15.83 -2.56 -18.93
CA LYS A 97 -14.95 -2.20 -20.06
C LYS A 97 -13.54 -1.84 -19.61
N TRP A 98 -13.39 -1.18 -18.47
CA TRP A 98 -12.10 -0.79 -17.91
C TRP A 98 -11.36 -1.97 -17.28
N ALA A 99 -12.06 -2.82 -16.53
CA ALA A 99 -11.45 -3.91 -15.77
C ALA A 99 -10.84 -5.00 -16.67
N LYS A 100 -11.48 -5.31 -17.80
CA LYS A 100 -11.00 -6.36 -18.72
C LYS A 100 -9.54 -6.19 -19.16
N PRO A 101 -9.12 -5.06 -19.78
CA PRO A 101 -7.72 -4.87 -20.16
C PRO A 101 -6.78 -4.73 -18.96
N VAL A 102 -7.24 -4.22 -17.81
CA VAL A 102 -6.42 -4.12 -16.59
C VAL A 102 -6.10 -5.51 -16.05
N ALA A 103 -7.10 -6.41 -15.98
CA ALA A 103 -6.92 -7.79 -15.55
C ALA A 103 -5.97 -8.58 -16.47
N THR A 104 -5.98 -8.31 -17.79
CA THR A 104 -4.97 -8.88 -18.70
C THR A 104 -3.57 -8.34 -18.38
N ALA A 105 -3.44 -7.02 -18.22
CA ALA A 105 -2.15 -6.40 -17.96
C ALA A 105 -1.50 -6.90 -16.65
N TYR A 106 -2.29 -7.10 -15.60
CA TYR A 106 -1.82 -7.60 -14.30
C TYR A 106 -1.31 -9.04 -14.39
N ARG A 107 -1.99 -9.91 -15.14
CA ARG A 107 -1.51 -11.28 -15.39
C ARG A 107 -0.20 -11.29 -16.17
N ASP A 108 -0.05 -10.41 -17.17
CA ASP A 108 1.19 -10.27 -17.93
C ASP A 108 2.33 -9.67 -17.08
N GLU A 109 2.00 -8.79 -16.13
CA GLU A 109 2.93 -8.21 -15.17
C GLU A 109 3.44 -9.27 -14.19
N LEU A 110 2.55 -10.07 -13.59
CA LEU A 110 2.88 -11.21 -12.74
C LEU A 110 3.86 -12.18 -13.41
N VAL A 111 3.65 -12.48 -14.69
CA VAL A 111 4.59 -13.33 -15.46
C VAL A 111 5.98 -12.69 -15.52
N GLN A 112 6.08 -11.38 -15.69
CA GLN A 112 7.36 -10.67 -15.73
C GLN A 112 8.01 -10.59 -14.33
N LEU A 113 7.23 -10.29 -13.29
CA LEU A 113 7.69 -10.24 -11.91
C LEU A 113 8.24 -11.59 -11.45
N ARG A 114 7.50 -12.68 -11.66
CA ARG A 114 7.95 -14.05 -11.30
C ARG A 114 9.20 -14.47 -12.08
N LYS A 115 9.35 -14.06 -13.35
CA LYS A 115 10.60 -14.25 -14.10
C LYS A 115 11.78 -13.48 -13.48
N LEU A 116 11.57 -12.26 -12.99
CA LEU A 116 12.60 -11.51 -12.29
C LEU A 116 12.95 -12.16 -10.94
N LEU A 117 11.96 -12.62 -10.19
CA LEU A 117 12.13 -13.31 -8.91
C LEU A 117 12.95 -14.61 -9.08
N ALA A 118 12.60 -15.41 -10.08
CA ALA A 118 13.34 -16.63 -10.44
C ALA A 118 14.79 -16.32 -10.86
N ARG A 119 14.99 -15.26 -11.69
CA ARG A 119 16.34 -14.79 -12.06
C ARG A 119 17.19 -14.38 -10.85
N ALA A 120 16.57 -13.82 -9.82
CA ALA A 120 17.26 -13.43 -8.60
C ALA A 120 17.64 -14.63 -7.71
N GLY A 121 17.09 -15.83 -7.99
CA GLY A 121 17.27 -17.02 -7.15
C GLY A 121 16.41 -17.01 -5.89
N VAL A 122 15.35 -16.20 -5.87
CA VAL A 122 14.43 -16.08 -4.74
C VAL A 122 13.23 -17.00 -4.96
N PRO A 123 12.85 -17.83 -3.96
CA PRO A 123 11.64 -18.65 -4.04
C PRO A 123 10.38 -17.79 -4.23
N ASP A 124 9.44 -18.28 -5.05
CA ASP A 124 8.12 -17.67 -5.22
C ASP A 124 7.21 -18.02 -4.04
N THR A 125 7.51 -17.42 -2.90
CA THR A 125 6.70 -17.42 -1.69
C THR A 125 6.22 -16.00 -1.43
N ASN A 126 5.05 -15.83 -0.82
CA ASN A 126 4.55 -14.52 -0.43
C ASN A 126 4.96 -14.18 1.02
N PRO A 127 6.03 -13.40 1.26
CA PRO A 127 6.43 -13.00 2.61
C PRO A 127 5.47 -11.97 3.23
N HIS A 128 4.53 -11.42 2.45
CA HIS A 128 3.52 -10.45 2.89
C HIS A 128 2.17 -11.10 3.18
N GLN A 129 2.07 -12.44 3.13
CA GLN A 129 0.83 -13.14 3.43
C GLN A 129 0.36 -12.84 4.86
N GLY A 130 -0.90 -12.42 5.01
CA GLY A 130 -1.50 -12.10 6.30
C GLY A 130 -1.07 -10.75 6.89
N HIS A 131 -0.39 -9.91 6.13
CA HIS A 131 -0.02 -8.55 6.52
C HIS A 131 -0.74 -7.52 5.66
N ASP A 132 -1.45 -6.60 6.31
CA ASP A 132 -2.09 -5.47 5.62
C ASP A 132 -1.04 -4.42 5.28
N MET A 133 -0.89 -4.18 3.97
CA MET A 133 0.04 -3.19 3.43
C MET A 133 -0.76 -2.15 2.66
N PRO A 134 -0.38 -0.85 2.71
CA PRO A 134 -1.07 0.20 1.96
C PRO A 134 -1.27 -0.19 0.49
N GLY A 135 -2.46 0.10 -0.06
CA GLY A 135 -2.80 -0.21 -1.45
C GLY A 135 -2.90 -1.68 -1.84
N THR A 136 -2.69 -2.62 -0.93
CA THR A 136 -3.05 -4.03 -1.17
C THR A 136 -4.54 -4.19 -0.91
N VAL A 137 -5.26 -4.86 -1.81
CA VAL A 137 -6.63 -5.27 -1.52
C VAL A 137 -6.54 -6.37 -0.46
N THR A 138 -6.95 -6.07 0.77
CA THR A 138 -6.85 -7.03 1.88
C THR A 138 -7.86 -8.16 1.70
N GLU A 139 -7.62 -9.29 2.37
CA GLU A 139 -8.55 -10.43 2.36
C GLU A 139 -9.93 -10.04 2.90
N ASP A 140 -9.99 -9.15 3.89
CA ASP A 140 -11.22 -8.67 4.52
C ASP A 140 -12.01 -7.75 3.58
N GLU A 141 -11.32 -6.84 2.89
CA GLU A 141 -11.92 -6.03 1.83
C GLU A 141 -12.40 -6.91 0.67
N LEU A 142 -11.60 -7.87 0.22
CA LEU A 142 -11.98 -8.78 -0.87
C LEU A 142 -13.24 -9.57 -0.51
N ARG A 143 -13.33 -10.11 0.72
CA ARG A 143 -14.55 -10.77 1.21
C ARG A 143 -15.75 -9.83 1.24
N THR A 144 -15.56 -8.60 1.72
CA THR A 144 -16.62 -7.58 1.78
C THR A 144 -17.12 -7.23 0.38
N ILE A 145 -16.22 -6.91 -0.54
CA ILE A 145 -16.54 -6.54 -1.92
C ILE A 145 -17.25 -7.70 -2.64
N LYS A 146 -16.75 -8.92 -2.49
CA LYS A 146 -17.36 -10.13 -3.04
C LYS A 146 -18.80 -10.36 -2.55
N GLY A 147 -19.13 -9.93 -1.34
CA GLY A 147 -20.49 -10.00 -0.80
C GLY A 147 -21.48 -9.00 -1.41
N THR A 148 -21.02 -8.07 -2.25
CA THR A 148 -21.85 -7.01 -2.83
C THR A 148 -22.04 -7.20 -4.34
N LYS A 149 -23.09 -6.59 -4.91
CA LYS A 149 -23.36 -6.52 -6.35
C LYS A 149 -23.89 -5.14 -6.73
N GLY A 150 -23.88 -4.84 -8.01
CA GLY A 150 -24.39 -3.59 -8.58
C GLY A 150 -23.66 -2.36 -8.07
N ALA A 151 -24.40 -1.27 -7.82
CA ALA A 151 -23.82 0.02 -7.44
C ALA A 151 -22.97 -0.02 -6.15
N ALA A 152 -23.32 -0.90 -5.20
CA ALA A 152 -22.53 -1.12 -3.99
C ALA A 152 -21.16 -1.74 -4.32
N PHE A 153 -21.14 -2.76 -5.19
CA PHE A 153 -19.89 -3.34 -5.69
C PHE A 153 -19.06 -2.30 -6.45
N ASP A 154 -19.68 -1.57 -7.38
CA ASP A 154 -18.98 -0.57 -8.20
C ASP A 154 -18.31 0.51 -7.34
N THR A 155 -18.96 0.91 -6.24
CA THR A 155 -18.41 1.90 -5.28
C THR A 155 -17.20 1.36 -4.53
N LEU A 156 -17.29 0.16 -3.96
CA LEU A 156 -16.19 -0.42 -3.19
C LEU A 156 -15.02 -0.82 -4.10
N PHE A 157 -15.31 -1.41 -5.26
CA PHE A 157 -14.31 -1.72 -6.29
C PHE A 157 -13.54 -0.47 -6.72
N HIS A 158 -14.25 0.64 -7.00
CA HIS A 158 -13.62 1.90 -7.36
C HIS A 158 -12.69 2.40 -6.26
N ALA A 159 -13.14 2.38 -4.99
CA ALA A 159 -12.32 2.82 -3.86
C ALA A 159 -11.03 1.99 -3.73
N ALA A 160 -11.15 0.66 -3.76
CA ALA A 160 -10.02 -0.26 -3.65
C ALA A 160 -9.03 -0.10 -4.82
N MET A 161 -9.51 -0.10 -6.07
CA MET A 161 -8.64 0.06 -7.24
C MET A 161 -7.97 1.42 -7.29
N ARG A 162 -8.64 2.48 -6.79
CA ARG A 162 -8.05 3.82 -6.71
C ARG A 162 -6.83 3.84 -5.80
N GLU A 163 -6.97 3.32 -4.59
CA GLU A 163 -5.88 3.25 -3.61
C GLU A 163 -4.74 2.37 -4.12
N HIS A 164 -5.10 1.18 -4.63
CA HIS A 164 -4.15 0.23 -5.18
C HIS A 164 -3.30 0.84 -6.30
N LEU A 165 -3.91 1.52 -7.27
CA LEU A 165 -3.21 2.14 -8.39
C LEU A 165 -2.32 3.32 -7.94
N ASP A 166 -2.80 4.14 -7.01
CA ASP A 166 -2.04 5.27 -6.45
C ASP A 166 -0.78 4.75 -5.73
N GLN A 167 -0.92 3.67 -4.95
CA GLN A 167 0.19 3.06 -4.24
C GLN A 167 1.14 2.30 -5.18
N ALA A 168 0.62 1.52 -6.13
CA ALA A 168 1.44 0.80 -7.12
C ALA A 168 2.35 1.75 -7.90
N ALA A 169 1.81 2.91 -8.31
CA ALA A 169 2.60 3.95 -8.97
C ALA A 169 3.73 4.49 -8.07
N LYS A 170 3.41 4.78 -6.80
CA LYS A 170 4.38 5.29 -5.83
C LYS A 170 5.53 4.30 -5.56
N ILE A 171 5.22 3.03 -5.30
CA ILE A 171 6.27 2.04 -4.99
C ILE A 171 7.09 1.67 -6.23
N ALA A 172 6.47 1.65 -7.41
CA ALA A 172 7.18 1.46 -8.67
C ALA A 172 8.13 2.63 -8.96
N HIS A 173 7.76 3.86 -8.62
CA HIS A 173 8.66 5.01 -8.67
C HIS A 173 9.88 4.79 -7.76
N SER A 174 9.67 4.40 -6.50
CA SER A 174 10.75 4.12 -5.55
C SER A 174 11.70 3.05 -6.08
N GLN A 175 11.16 1.96 -6.64
CA GLN A 175 11.96 0.91 -7.27
C GLN A 175 12.76 1.43 -8.47
N ARG A 176 12.14 2.20 -9.37
CA ARG A 176 12.84 2.76 -10.53
C ARG A 176 14.00 3.67 -10.10
N SER A 177 13.86 4.38 -8.98
CA SER A 177 14.89 5.28 -8.47
C SER A 177 16.01 4.54 -7.73
N ALA A 178 15.67 3.61 -6.84
CA ALA A 178 16.62 2.99 -5.90
C ALA A 178 17.03 1.54 -6.24
N GLY A 179 16.39 0.90 -7.23
CA GLY A 179 16.74 -0.44 -7.71
C GLY A 179 18.07 -0.48 -8.46
N ALA A 180 18.68 -1.66 -8.51
CA ALA A 180 19.96 -1.92 -9.17
C ALA A 180 19.79 -2.70 -10.49
N ASP A 181 18.90 -3.69 -10.55
CA ASP A 181 18.71 -4.51 -11.76
C ASP A 181 18.03 -3.70 -12.89
N PRO A 182 18.66 -3.57 -14.08
CA PRO A 182 18.09 -2.78 -15.17
C PRO A 182 16.73 -3.28 -15.68
N ALA A 183 16.46 -4.59 -15.62
CA ALA A 183 15.18 -5.14 -16.07
C ALA A 183 14.07 -4.85 -15.05
N ALA A 184 14.37 -4.95 -13.75
CA ALA A 184 13.47 -4.57 -12.68
C ALA A 184 13.11 -3.08 -12.74
N LYS A 185 14.10 -2.19 -12.93
CA LYS A 185 13.87 -0.75 -13.10
C LYS A 185 13.01 -0.43 -14.33
N ARG A 186 13.24 -1.11 -15.45
CA ARG A 186 12.42 -0.97 -16.66
C ARG A 186 10.99 -1.44 -16.45
N LEU A 187 10.78 -2.55 -15.74
CA LEU A 187 9.45 -3.02 -15.41
C LEU A 187 8.75 -2.01 -14.51
N ALA A 188 9.37 -1.60 -13.41
CA ALA A 188 8.82 -0.58 -12.50
C ALA A 188 8.45 0.73 -13.21
N GLY A 189 9.27 1.18 -14.17
CA GLY A 189 8.90 2.32 -15.01
C GLY A 189 7.65 2.11 -15.87
N ARG A 190 7.38 0.89 -16.34
CA ARG A 190 6.12 0.54 -17.00
C ARG A 190 4.97 0.53 -16.01
N VAL A 191 5.13 -0.15 -14.86
CA VAL A 191 4.11 -0.25 -13.81
C VAL A 191 3.65 1.13 -13.37
N GLU A 192 4.56 2.05 -13.06
CA GLU A 192 4.19 3.42 -12.67
C GLU A 192 3.36 4.11 -13.75
N LYS A 193 3.79 4.02 -15.01
CA LYS A 193 3.09 4.63 -16.13
C LYS A 193 1.70 4.00 -16.34
N THR A 194 1.59 2.68 -16.30
CA THR A 194 0.34 1.98 -16.52
C THR A 194 -0.62 2.21 -15.35
N SER A 195 -0.15 2.17 -14.11
CA SER A 195 -0.96 2.47 -12.93
C SER A 195 -1.55 3.88 -12.98
N LEU A 196 -0.74 4.90 -13.33
CA LEU A 196 -1.25 6.27 -13.54
C LEU A 196 -2.24 6.36 -14.71
N THR A 197 -2.00 5.62 -15.79
CA THR A 197 -2.92 5.58 -16.95
C THR A 197 -4.26 4.96 -16.58
N TRP A 198 -4.24 3.84 -15.85
CA TRP A 198 -5.43 3.16 -15.37
C TRP A 198 -6.18 4.00 -14.35
N ARG A 199 -5.45 4.66 -13.45
CA ARG A 199 -5.98 5.57 -12.44
C ARG A 199 -6.72 6.77 -13.05
N ALA A 200 -6.19 7.34 -14.12
CA ALA A 200 -6.82 8.45 -14.85
C ALA A 200 -8.07 8.02 -15.62
N ARG A 201 -8.15 6.75 -16.02
CA ARG A 201 -9.27 6.16 -16.79
C ARG A 201 -10.25 5.38 -15.93
N LEU A 202 -9.99 5.24 -14.64
CA LEU A 202 -10.86 4.54 -13.70
C LEU A 202 -12.23 5.25 -13.71
N PRO A 203 -13.33 4.54 -14.05
CA PRO A 203 -14.65 5.16 -14.10
C PRO A 203 -15.01 5.74 -12.74
N LYS A 204 -15.43 7.01 -12.71
CA LYS A 204 -15.87 7.64 -11.45
C LYS A 204 -16.99 6.80 -10.83
N ALA A 205 -16.95 6.62 -9.52
CA ALA A 205 -18.09 6.06 -8.77
C ALA A 205 -19.37 6.79 -9.19
N ALA A 206 -20.41 6.03 -9.49
CA ALA A 206 -21.70 6.62 -9.81
C ALA A 206 -22.14 7.48 -8.62
N SER A 207 -22.37 8.76 -8.84
CA SER A 207 -23.04 9.59 -7.84
C SER A 207 -24.40 8.98 -7.61
N THR A 208 -24.67 8.51 -6.39
CA THR A 208 -26.02 8.13 -6.00
C THR A 208 -26.88 9.39 -6.13
N CYS A 209 -27.69 9.49 -7.19
CA CYS A 209 -28.75 10.49 -7.20
C CYS A 209 -29.74 10.09 -6.10
N CYS A 210 -29.85 10.96 -5.09
CA CYS A 210 -31.01 11.01 -4.19
C CYS A 210 -32.22 11.56 -4.93
#